data_AF-A0A815B3X3-F1
#
_entry.id   AF-A0A815B3X3-F1
#
_cell.length_a   1.000
_cell.length_b   1.000
_cell.length_c   1.000
_cell.angle_alpha   90.00
_cell.angle_beta   90.00
_cell.angle_gamma   90.00
#
_symmetry.space_group_name_H-M   'P 1'
#
loop_
_entity.id
_entity.type
_entity.pdbx_description
1 polymer ?
#
loop_
_entity_poly.entity_id
_entity_poly.type
_entity_poly.pdbx_seq_one_letter_code
_entity_poly.pdbx_strand_id
1 'polypeptide(L)'
;MWKYQSKLSVYGKQKVYKKISKQLLSDTETGDDGYPSYRRRSSEDGGIKAKIKMRINNFIQEIEIDNKWVVPYCPLLSRIFQAHINLEYCNSVKSIKYICKYVNKGSNQAVFGLGRDGVPVDEISNYQLGKYISSNEAVWRILDFPIHERYPTVVHLAVHLEKSSDPIPQC
;
A
#
# COMPACT_ATOMS: atom_id res chain seq x y z
N MET A 1 12.69 6.93 -17.10
CA MET A 1 11.37 6.52 -17.61
C MET A 1 10.96 5.18 -16.98
N TRP A 2 10.25 5.21 -15.84
CA TRP A 2 9.77 3.98 -15.19
C TRP A 2 8.31 3.77 -15.60
N LYS A 3 8.04 2.80 -16.47
CA LYS A 3 6.68 2.39 -16.80
C LYS A 3 6.06 1.75 -15.57
N TYR A 4 5.00 2.38 -15.04
CA TYR A 4 4.07 1.74 -14.13
C TYR A 4 3.30 0.69 -14.95
N GLN A 5 3.71 -0.57 -14.91
CA GLN A 5 2.84 -1.65 -15.36
C GLN A 5 1.85 -1.99 -14.24
N SER A 6 0.73 -1.27 -14.20
CA SER A 6 -0.51 -1.90 -13.80
C SER A 6 -0.95 -2.81 -14.94
N LYS A 7 -0.58 -4.10 -14.88
CA LYS A 7 -1.27 -5.11 -15.68
C LYS A 7 -2.67 -5.32 -15.07
N LEU A 8 -3.62 -4.49 -15.48
CA LEU A 8 -5.00 -4.93 -15.62
C LEU A 8 -5.14 -5.42 -17.06
N SER A 9 -4.91 -6.73 -17.26
CA SER A 9 -5.30 -7.41 -18.49
C SER A 9 -6.61 -8.13 -18.20
N VAL A 10 -7.73 -7.43 -18.38
CA VAL A 10 -9.01 -8.09 -18.62
C VAL A 10 -9.03 -8.38 -20.11
N TYR A 11 -8.56 -9.57 -20.49
CA TYR A 11 -8.92 -10.37 -21.67
C TYR A 11 -7.89 -11.51 -21.75
N GLY A 12 -8.37 -12.76 -21.69
CA GLY A 12 -7.56 -13.96 -21.95
C GLY A 12 -6.84 -14.58 -20.74
N LYS A 13 -7.41 -15.67 -20.24
CA LYS A 13 -6.85 -16.72 -19.35
C LYS A 13 -5.32 -16.74 -19.16
N GLN A 14 -4.84 -16.12 -18.07
CA GLN A 14 -3.81 -16.71 -17.21
C GLN A 14 -3.82 -16.02 -15.84
N LYS A 15 -4.43 -16.67 -14.85
CA LYS A 15 -4.29 -16.29 -13.45
C LYS A 15 -2.84 -16.55 -13.05
N VAL A 16 -1.98 -15.53 -13.10
CA VAL A 16 -0.69 -15.59 -12.42
C VAL A 16 -0.98 -15.36 -10.95
N TYR A 17 -1.14 -16.45 -10.20
CA TYR A 17 -1.15 -16.39 -8.76
C TYR A 17 0.22 -15.86 -8.31
N LYS A 18 0.24 -14.76 -7.55
CA LYS A 18 1.44 -14.32 -6.85
C LYS A 18 1.94 -15.56 -6.09
N LYS A 19 3.17 -16.02 -6.35
CA LYS A 19 3.73 -17.18 -5.64
C LYS A 19 3.97 -16.74 -4.20
N ILE A 20 3.02 -17.04 -3.31
CA ILE A 20 2.97 -16.53 -1.94
C ILE A 20 3.93 -17.30 -1.01
N SER A 21 4.34 -18.51 -1.38
CA SER A 21 5.33 -19.26 -0.60
C SER A 21 6.76 -18.75 -0.83
N LYS A 22 7.45 -18.45 0.27
CA LYS A 22 8.86 -18.08 0.30
C LYS A 22 9.74 -19.29 0.66
N GLN A 23 11.03 -19.21 0.38
CA GLN A 23 11.97 -20.26 0.78
C GLN A 23 12.20 -20.24 2.30
N LEU A 24 12.52 -21.39 2.87
CA LEU A 24 12.97 -21.48 4.26
C LEU A 24 14.43 -21.05 4.30
N LEU A 25 14.78 -20.25 5.29
CA LEU A 25 16.10 -19.67 5.49
C LEU A 25 16.43 -19.75 6.97
N SER A 26 17.66 -20.18 7.31
CA SER A 26 18.13 -20.27 8.69
C SER A 26 18.44 -18.90 9.28
N ASP A 27 18.78 -17.91 8.45
CA ASP A 27 19.15 -16.57 8.86
C ASP A 27 18.58 -15.51 7.90
N THR A 28 18.56 -14.26 8.37
CA THR A 28 18.12 -13.14 7.53
C THR A 28 19.30 -12.65 6.71
N GLU A 29 19.17 -12.69 5.39
CA GLU A 29 20.20 -12.28 4.44
C GLU A 29 19.78 -10.97 3.76
N THR A 30 20.71 -10.02 3.63
CA THR A 30 20.45 -8.78 2.86
C THR A 30 20.94 -8.99 1.45
N GLY A 31 20.03 -9.01 0.46
CA GLY A 31 20.38 -9.12 -0.95
C GLY A 31 20.85 -7.80 -1.56
N ASP A 32 21.49 -7.88 -2.73
CA ASP A 32 22.00 -6.71 -3.49
C ASP A 32 20.90 -5.74 -3.95
N ASP A 33 19.65 -6.19 -4.01
CA ASP A 33 18.50 -5.34 -4.32
C ASP A 33 18.03 -4.51 -3.12
N GLY A 34 18.58 -4.77 -1.94
CA GLY A 34 18.29 -4.12 -0.66
C GLY A 34 16.96 -4.49 -0.05
N TYR A 35 16.32 -5.55 -0.55
CA TYR A 35 15.25 -6.24 0.16
C TYR A 35 15.85 -7.43 0.90
N PRO A 36 15.71 -7.49 2.24
CA PRO A 36 16.20 -8.63 2.99
C PRO A 36 15.33 -9.86 2.74
N SER A 37 15.98 -11.00 2.59
CA SER A 37 15.37 -12.31 2.66
C SER A 37 15.35 -12.74 4.13
N TYR A 38 14.19 -12.59 4.77
CA TYR A 38 14.04 -12.89 6.19
C TYR A 38 14.18 -14.38 6.51
N ARG A 39 14.78 -14.65 7.67
CA ARG A 39 14.78 -15.97 8.30
C ARG A 39 13.37 -16.56 8.35
N ARG A 40 13.24 -17.81 7.90
CA ARG A 40 12.01 -18.61 7.93
C ARG A 40 12.37 -20.03 8.35
N ARG A 41 12.16 -20.32 9.64
CA ARG A 41 12.51 -21.59 10.27
C ARG A 41 11.74 -22.76 9.65
N SER A 42 12.45 -23.83 9.33
CA SER A 42 11.86 -25.13 8.98
C SER A 42 11.26 -25.77 10.23
N SER A 43 10.46 -26.83 10.07
CA SER A 43 9.93 -27.58 11.23
C SER A 43 11.01 -28.22 12.09
N GLU A 44 12.16 -28.55 11.52
CA GLU A 44 13.32 -29.09 12.23
C GLU A 44 14.02 -28.01 13.08
N ASP A 45 13.98 -26.75 12.64
CA ASP A 45 14.55 -25.57 13.33
C ASP A 45 13.50 -24.85 14.21
N GLY A 46 12.52 -25.57 14.74
CA GLY A 46 11.48 -25.01 15.61
C GLY A 46 10.46 -24.11 14.89
N GLY A 47 10.29 -24.27 13.59
CA GLY A 47 9.22 -23.65 12.81
C GLY A 47 7.86 -24.31 13.06
N ILE A 48 6.79 -23.52 12.95
CA ILE A 48 5.43 -23.96 13.28
C ILE A 48 4.72 -24.41 12.01
N LYS A 49 3.96 -25.50 12.14
CA LYS A 49 2.97 -25.92 11.14
C LYS A 49 1.58 -25.79 11.74
N ALA A 50 0.64 -25.25 10.97
CA ALA A 50 -0.74 -25.09 11.37
C ALA A 50 -1.65 -25.75 10.34
N LYS A 51 -2.65 -26.50 10.80
CA LYS A 51 -3.69 -27.05 9.92
C LYS A 51 -4.85 -26.06 9.87
N ILE A 52 -5.16 -25.57 8.68
CA ILE A 52 -6.26 -24.62 8.46
C ILE A 52 -7.33 -25.32 7.62
N LYS A 53 -8.58 -25.25 8.08
CA LYS A 53 -9.73 -25.71 7.32
C LYS A 53 -10.18 -24.60 6.39
N MET A 54 -10.08 -24.83 5.08
CA MET A 54 -10.49 -23.87 4.05
C MET A 54 -11.65 -24.45 3.24
N ARG A 55 -12.65 -23.63 2.94
CA ARG A 55 -13.74 -24.00 2.03
C ARG A 55 -13.30 -23.71 0.59
N ILE A 56 -13.09 -24.77 -0.19
CA ILE A 56 -12.72 -24.69 -1.60
C ILE A 56 -13.77 -25.47 -2.38
N ASN A 57 -14.41 -24.81 -3.36
CA ASN A 57 -15.43 -25.42 -4.22
C ASN A 57 -16.55 -26.16 -3.46
N ASN A 58 -17.09 -25.56 -2.39
CA ASN A 58 -18.08 -26.16 -1.49
C ASN A 58 -17.64 -27.36 -0.64
N PHE A 59 -16.37 -27.77 -0.70
CA PHE A 59 -15.81 -28.78 0.20
C PHE A 59 -14.91 -28.15 1.26
N ILE A 60 -14.91 -28.71 2.47
CA ILE A 60 -13.97 -28.32 3.53
C ILE A 60 -12.72 -29.17 3.35
N GLN A 61 -11.61 -28.53 3.02
CA GLN A 61 -10.30 -29.16 2.92
C GLN A 61 -9.43 -28.69 4.07
N GLU A 62 -8.75 -29.62 4.73
CA GLU A 62 -7.72 -29.31 5.71
C GLU A 62 -6.38 -29.16 4.98
N ILE A 63 -5.77 -27.97 5.09
CA ILE A 63 -4.50 -27.64 4.46
C ILE A 63 -3.47 -27.40 5.56
N GLU A 64 -2.33 -28.08 5.47
CA GLU A 64 -1.19 -27.80 6.33
C GLU A 64 -0.41 -26.60 5.79
N ILE A 65 -0.26 -25.58 6.62
CA ILE A 65 0.47 -24.36 6.33
C ILE A 65 1.75 -24.34 7.16
N ASP A 66 2.88 -24.12 6.51
CA ASP A 66 4.19 -23.93 7.14
C ASP A 66 4.59 -22.44 7.16
N ASN A 67 5.73 -22.15 7.80
CA ASN A 67 6.31 -20.81 7.88
C ASN A 67 6.64 -20.16 6.51
N LYS A 68 6.59 -20.88 5.39
CA LYS A 68 6.82 -20.31 4.05
C LYS A 68 5.70 -19.36 3.63
N TRP A 69 4.51 -19.53 4.19
CA TRP A 69 3.30 -18.78 3.84
C TRP A 69 3.03 -17.59 4.77
N VAL A 70 3.74 -17.51 5.90
CA VAL A 70 3.52 -16.46 6.91
C VAL A 70 4.35 -15.22 6.56
N VAL A 71 3.79 -14.03 6.70
CA VAL A 71 4.57 -12.78 6.51
C VAL A 71 5.42 -12.54 7.77
N PRO A 72 6.68 -12.13 7.67
CA PRO A 72 7.52 -11.87 8.85
C PRO A 72 6.87 -10.80 9.74
N TYR A 73 6.89 -11.03 11.04
CA TYR A 73 6.29 -10.14 12.04
C TYR A 73 7.16 -10.10 13.30
N CYS A 74 7.00 -9.06 14.11
CA CYS A 74 7.60 -9.02 15.45
C CYS A 74 6.56 -9.49 16.48
N PRO A 75 6.80 -10.59 17.21
CA PRO A 75 5.86 -11.07 18.22
C PRO A 75 5.51 -10.04 19.30
N LEU A 76 6.46 -9.17 19.65
CA LEU A 76 6.25 -8.11 20.64
C LEU A 76 5.23 -7.09 20.13
N LEU A 77 5.45 -6.53 18.93
CA LEU A 77 4.52 -5.54 18.36
C LEU A 77 3.16 -6.16 18.08
N SER A 78 3.12 -7.39 17.54
CA SER A 78 1.85 -8.06 17.27
C SER A 78 1.04 -8.30 18.54
N ARG A 79 1.71 -8.57 19.68
CA ARG A 79 1.04 -8.74 20.97
C ARG A 79 0.55 -7.41 21.55
N ILE A 80 1.36 -6.35 21.47
CA ILE A 80 1.00 -5.01 21.97
C ILE A 80 -0.24 -4.47 21.24
N PHE A 81 -0.28 -4.60 19.92
CA PHE A 81 -1.37 -4.06 19.10
C PHE A 81 -2.47 -5.05 18.78
N GLN A 82 -2.36 -6.30 19.27
CA GLN A 82 -3.29 -7.40 18.97
C GLN A 82 -3.59 -7.56 17.46
N ALA A 83 -2.60 -7.27 16.62
CA ALA A 83 -2.72 -7.23 15.17
C ALA A 83 -1.48 -7.84 14.51
N HIS A 84 -1.65 -8.45 13.34
CA HIS A 84 -0.52 -8.97 12.58
C HIS A 84 0.21 -7.84 11.86
N ILE A 85 1.30 -7.34 12.45
CA ILE A 85 2.08 -6.23 11.89
C ILE A 85 3.21 -6.79 11.01
N ASN A 86 3.17 -6.47 9.71
CA ASN A 86 4.27 -6.72 8.80
C ASN A 86 5.41 -5.74 9.12
N LEU A 87 6.61 -6.25 9.37
CA LEU A 87 7.81 -5.44 9.55
C LEU A 87 8.75 -5.63 8.39
N GLU A 88 9.14 -4.51 7.77
CA GLU A 88 10.09 -4.50 6.68
C GLU A 88 11.33 -3.66 7.03
N TYR A 89 12.48 -4.32 7.10
CA TYR A 89 13.80 -3.70 7.09
C TYR A 89 14.14 -3.19 5.68
N CYS A 90 14.53 -1.92 5.62
CA CYS A 90 14.75 -1.19 4.39
C CYS A 90 16.18 -0.63 4.38
N ASN A 91 17.05 -1.19 3.54
CA ASN A 91 18.46 -0.79 3.45
C ASN A 91 18.91 -0.37 2.04
N SER A 92 17.97 -0.03 1.14
CA SER A 92 18.33 0.53 -0.17
C SER A 92 17.48 1.72 -0.57
N VAL A 93 18.04 2.53 -1.47
CA VAL A 93 17.33 3.64 -2.12
C VAL A 93 16.04 3.15 -2.80
N LYS A 94 16.02 1.91 -3.33
CA LYS A 94 14.80 1.32 -3.91
C LYS A 94 13.72 1.12 -2.86
N SER A 95 14.09 0.59 -1.70
CA SER A 95 13.18 0.35 -0.58
C SER A 95 12.69 1.68 0.04
N ILE A 96 13.55 2.69 0.16
CA ILE A 96 13.15 4.04 0.61
C ILE A 96 12.17 4.66 -0.38
N LYS A 97 12.49 4.62 -1.68
CA LYS A 97 11.59 5.08 -2.75
C LYS A 97 10.25 4.36 -2.70
N TYR A 98 10.26 3.06 -2.42
CA TYR A 98 9.04 2.27 -2.23
C TYR A 98 8.23 2.82 -1.07
N ILE A 99 8.79 2.94 0.14
CA ILE A 99 8.08 3.50 1.30
C ILE A 99 7.52 4.90 1.00
N CYS A 100 8.34 5.80 0.46
CA CYS A 100 7.91 7.15 0.09
C CYS A 100 6.76 7.13 -0.92
N LYS A 101 6.75 6.18 -1.87
CA LYS A 101 5.64 6.00 -2.81
C LYS A 101 4.35 5.59 -2.10
N TYR A 102 4.41 4.74 -1.07
CA TYR A 102 3.23 4.30 -0.33
C TYR A 102 2.71 5.37 0.63
N VAL A 103 3.60 6.06 1.33
CA VAL A 103 3.24 7.18 2.22
C VAL A 103 2.62 8.33 1.43
N ASN A 104 3.24 8.69 0.30
CA ASN A 104 2.72 9.75 -0.58
C ASN A 104 1.77 9.21 -1.65
N LYS A 105 1.33 7.95 -1.53
CA LYS A 105 0.26 7.46 -2.40
C LYS A 105 -0.99 8.23 -1.99
N GLY A 106 -1.42 9.15 -2.85
CA GLY A 106 -2.67 9.87 -2.65
C GLY A 106 -3.79 8.89 -2.37
N SER A 107 -4.75 9.28 -1.54
CA SER A 107 -5.87 8.41 -1.23
C SER A 107 -6.69 8.12 -2.50
N ASN A 108 -7.41 7.01 -2.45
CA ASN A 108 -8.17 6.54 -3.60
C ASN A 108 -9.19 7.61 -4.01
N GLN A 109 -9.15 8.01 -5.27
CA GLN A 109 -10.11 8.94 -5.86
C GLN A 109 -11.15 8.14 -6.65
N ALA A 110 -12.40 8.56 -6.53
CA ALA A 110 -13.51 8.06 -7.32
C ALA A 110 -14.17 9.24 -8.04
N VAL A 111 -14.48 9.04 -9.32
CA VAL A 111 -15.30 9.99 -10.09
C VAL A 111 -16.71 9.44 -10.11
N PHE A 112 -17.71 10.23 -9.74
CA PHE A 112 -19.10 9.83 -9.84
C PHE A 112 -19.91 10.83 -10.66
N GLY A 113 -20.78 10.29 -11.50
CA GLY A 113 -21.65 11.04 -12.40
C GLY A 113 -22.96 11.41 -11.72
N LEU A 114 -23.34 12.69 -11.72
CA LEU A 114 -24.63 13.18 -11.24
C LEU A 114 -25.54 13.54 -12.43
N GLY A 115 -25.89 12.54 -13.23
CA GLY A 115 -26.83 12.74 -14.34
C GLY A 115 -28.25 13.00 -13.83
N ARG A 116 -28.89 14.08 -14.29
CA ARG A 116 -30.34 14.28 -14.21
C ARG A 116 -30.90 14.26 -15.63
N ASP A 117 -31.89 13.41 -15.88
CA ASP A 117 -32.53 13.31 -17.20
C ASP A 117 -33.17 14.66 -17.57
N GLY A 118 -32.79 15.21 -18.74
CA GLY A 118 -33.43 16.40 -19.35
C GLY A 118 -32.71 17.75 -19.18
N VAL A 119 -31.49 17.81 -18.64
CA VAL A 119 -30.70 19.06 -18.52
C VAL A 119 -29.54 19.07 -19.53
N PRO A 120 -29.18 20.21 -20.17
CA PRO A 120 -28.02 20.30 -21.03
C PRO A 120 -26.74 19.83 -20.32
N VAL A 121 -25.93 19.05 -21.03
CA VAL A 121 -24.73 18.37 -20.51
C VAL A 121 -23.65 19.41 -20.22
N ASP A 122 -23.45 19.75 -18.95
CA ASP A 122 -22.26 20.44 -18.46
C ASP A 122 -21.33 19.41 -17.80
N GLU A 123 -20.13 19.26 -18.36
CA GLU A 123 -19.14 18.25 -17.96
C GLU A 123 -18.69 18.46 -16.50
N ILE A 124 -18.62 19.70 -16.03
CA ILE A 124 -18.15 20.02 -14.68
C ILE A 124 -19.22 19.68 -13.63
N SER A 125 -20.49 20.00 -13.89
CA SER A 125 -21.57 19.64 -12.97
C SER A 125 -21.96 18.15 -13.05
N ASN A 126 -21.66 17.47 -14.16
CA ASN A 126 -21.92 16.05 -14.31
C ASN A 126 -20.95 15.16 -13.54
N TYR A 127 -19.69 15.57 -13.31
CA TYR A 127 -18.69 14.72 -12.65
C TYR A 127 -18.15 15.35 -11.38
N GLN A 128 -18.37 14.68 -10.24
CA GLN A 128 -17.73 15.04 -8.97
C GLN A 128 -16.58 14.11 -8.65
N LEU A 129 -15.48 14.70 -8.19
CA LEU A 129 -14.30 14.00 -7.70
C LEU A 129 -14.43 13.78 -6.19
N GLY A 130 -14.69 12.54 -5.79
CA GLY A 130 -14.64 12.11 -4.40
C GLY A 130 -13.26 11.58 -4.04
N LYS A 131 -12.73 12.03 -2.91
CA LYS A 131 -11.51 11.46 -2.33
C LYS A 131 -11.89 10.59 -1.13
N TYR A 132 -11.51 9.30 -1.16
CA TYR A 132 -11.67 8.44 0.00
C TYR A 132 -10.76 8.91 1.13
N ILE A 133 -11.31 9.07 2.33
CA ILE A 133 -10.57 9.41 3.55
C ILE A 133 -10.81 8.25 4.51
N SER A 134 -9.73 7.69 5.07
CA SER A 134 -9.85 6.60 6.05
C SER A 134 -10.37 7.14 7.38
N SER A 135 -11.02 6.29 8.20
CA SER A 135 -11.64 6.72 9.46
C SER A 135 -10.67 7.42 10.40
N ASN A 136 -9.41 6.96 10.46
CA ASN A 136 -8.35 7.60 11.26
C ASN A 136 -7.95 8.98 10.72
N GLU A 137 -7.83 9.16 9.40
CA GLU A 137 -7.52 10.46 8.80
C GLU A 137 -8.69 11.45 9.00
N ALA A 138 -9.93 10.97 8.93
CA ALA A 138 -11.12 11.78 9.16
C ALA A 138 -11.18 12.32 10.60
N VAL A 139 -10.91 11.48 11.60
CA VAL A 139 -10.84 11.91 13.00
C VAL A 139 -9.74 12.95 13.21
N TRP A 140 -8.56 12.75 12.62
CA TRP A 140 -7.46 13.72 12.68
C TRP A 140 -7.85 15.09 12.11
N ARG A 141 -8.58 15.11 10.99
CA ARG A 141 -9.11 16.34 10.38
C ARG A 141 -10.19 17.00 11.23
N ILE A 142 -11.12 16.22 11.81
CA ILE A 142 -12.19 16.74 12.67
C ILE A 142 -11.61 17.39 13.93
N LEU A 143 -10.54 16.81 14.48
CA LEU A 143 -9.85 17.32 15.66
C LEU A 143 -8.79 18.40 15.33
N ASP A 144 -8.69 18.82 14.07
CA ASP A 144 -7.74 19.81 13.56
C ASP A 144 -6.27 19.54 13.92
N PHE A 145 -5.89 18.26 13.97
CA PHE A 145 -4.51 17.89 14.21
C PHE A 145 -3.65 18.06 12.94
N PRO A 146 -2.38 18.48 13.07
CA PRO A 146 -1.47 18.57 11.93
C PRO A 146 -1.29 17.18 11.29
N ILE A 147 -1.71 17.04 10.03
CA ILE A 147 -1.73 15.76 9.30
C ILE A 147 -0.35 15.40 8.75
N HIS A 148 0.43 16.41 8.40
CA HIS A 148 1.77 16.24 7.86
C HIS A 148 2.62 17.44 8.24
N GLU A 149 3.83 17.15 8.72
CA GLU A 149 4.89 18.13 8.90
C GLU A 149 6.06 17.67 8.02
N ARG A 150 6.61 18.57 7.21
CA ARG A 150 7.75 18.28 6.34
C ARG A 150 8.82 19.32 6.61
N TYR A 151 10.03 18.86 6.88
CA TYR A 151 11.21 19.71 6.99
C TYR A 151 12.29 19.22 6.00
N PRO A 152 12.71 20.04 5.02
CA PRO A 152 12.20 21.37 4.70
C PRO A 152 10.78 21.32 4.10
N THR A 153 10.03 22.40 4.26
CA THR A 153 8.68 22.53 3.68
C THR A 153 8.75 22.54 2.16
N VAL A 154 8.23 21.49 1.52
CA VAL A 154 8.07 21.45 0.05
C VAL A 154 6.82 22.22 -0.32
N VAL A 155 6.99 23.44 -0.83
CA VAL A 155 5.92 24.26 -1.39
C VAL A 155 5.65 23.88 -2.85
N HIS A 156 4.38 23.73 -3.22
CA HIS A 156 4.01 23.60 -4.63
C HIS A 156 4.24 24.97 -5.30
N LEU A 157 5.24 25.03 -6.19
CA LEU A 157 5.37 26.17 -7.09
C LEU A 157 4.15 26.20 -8.00
N ALA A 158 3.45 27.34 -8.03
CA ALA A 158 2.40 27.61 -9.01
C ALA A 158 3.04 27.76 -10.38
N VAL A 159 3.25 26.63 -11.07
CA VAL A 159 3.82 26.62 -12.42
C VAL A 159 2.65 26.72 -13.39
N HIS A 160 2.46 27.94 -13.91
CA HIS A 160 1.50 28.42 -14.91
C HIS A 160 0.23 29.10 -14.38
N LEU A 161 0.36 30.40 -14.11
CA LEU A 161 -0.64 31.38 -14.53
C LEU A 161 0.09 32.41 -15.40
N GLU A 162 -0.47 32.72 -16.58
CA GLU A 162 0.07 33.79 -17.43
C GLU A 162 0.01 35.11 -16.65
N LYS A 163 1.19 35.66 -16.34
CA LYS A 163 1.43 37.03 -15.84
C LYS A 163 0.31 37.62 -14.96
N SER A 164 0.32 37.32 -13.67
CA SER A 164 -0.03 38.32 -12.67
C SER A 164 1.24 38.69 -11.90
N SER A 165 1.64 39.94 -12.07
CA SER A 165 2.79 40.57 -11.44
C SER A 165 2.52 40.83 -9.97
N ASP A 166 2.52 39.79 -9.14
CA ASP A 166 2.52 39.95 -7.69
C ASP A 166 3.89 39.52 -7.12
N PRO A 167 4.49 40.35 -6.25
CA PRO A 167 5.80 40.06 -5.70
C PRO A 167 5.75 38.83 -4.78
N ILE A 168 6.62 37.87 -5.06
CA ILE A 168 6.88 36.70 -4.23
C ILE A 168 7.34 37.18 -2.83
N PRO A 169 6.78 36.68 -1.72
CA PRO A 169 7.30 37.01 -0.39
C PRO A 169 8.72 36.48 -0.27
N GLN A 170 9.69 37.38 -0.04
CA GLN A 170 11.04 37.00 0.37
C GLN A 170 10.99 36.47 1.81
N CYS A 171 11.70 35.36 2.05
CA CYS A 171 11.92 34.76 3.37
C CYS A 171 12.67 35.68 4.32
#